data_AF-Q6T604-F1
#
_entry.id   AF-Q6T604-F1
#
_cell.length_a   1.000
_cell.length_b   1.000
_cell.length_c   1.000
_cell.angle_alpha   90.00
_cell.angle_beta   90.00
_cell.angle_gamma   90.00
#
_symmetry.space_group_name_H-M   'P 1'
#
loop_
_entity.id
_entity.type
_entity.pdbx_description
1 polymer ?
#
loop_
_entity_poly.entity_id
_entity_poly.type
_entity_poly.pdbx_seq_one_letter_code
_entity_poly.pdbx_strand_id
1 'polypeptide(L)'
;LSCGISTGLGASINVAKPPKGSTVAVFGLGAVGLAAAEGARIAGASRIIGIDLSANRFEEAKKFGCTEFVNPKDHSKPVQEVLVEMTNGGVDRSVECTGNINAMIQAFECVHDGWGVAVLVGVPHKDAEFKTHPMNFLNERTL
;
A
#
# COMPACT_ATOMS: atom_id res chain seq x y z
N LEU A 1 1.64 -1.68 -21.77
CA LEU A 1 2.17 -2.47 -20.63
C LEU A 1 3.36 -1.80 -19.94
N SER A 2 4.29 -1.19 -20.69
CA SER A 2 5.50 -0.55 -20.14
C SER A 2 5.23 0.51 -19.06
N CYS A 3 4.25 1.41 -19.29
CA CYS A 3 3.94 2.50 -18.35
C CYS A 3 3.64 2.00 -16.93
N GLY A 4 2.71 1.05 -16.77
CA GLY A 4 2.29 0.57 -15.45
C GLY A 4 3.41 -0.14 -14.68
N ILE A 5 4.28 -0.88 -15.38
CA ILE A 5 5.41 -1.59 -14.75
C ILE A 5 6.44 -0.58 -14.23
N SER A 6 6.86 0.37 -15.06
CA SER A 6 7.83 1.39 -14.64
C SER A 6 7.27 2.25 -13.50
N THR A 7 5.98 2.57 -13.52
CA THR A 7 5.35 3.37 -12.48
C THR A 7 5.31 2.63 -11.15
N GLY A 8 4.82 1.38 -11.11
CA GLY A 8 4.76 0.62 -9.86
C GLY A 8 6.14 0.36 -9.26
N LEU A 9 7.09 -0.06 -10.10
CA LEU A 9 8.47 -0.31 -9.67
C LEU A 9 9.13 0.98 -9.15
N GLY A 10 8.96 2.09 -9.87
CA GLY A 10 9.49 3.39 -9.48
C GLY A 10 8.86 3.94 -8.21
N ALA A 11 7.54 3.74 -8.01
CA ALA A 11 6.86 4.14 -6.79
C ALA A 11 7.47 3.45 -5.56
N SER A 12 7.75 2.14 -5.64
CA SER A 12 8.36 1.42 -4.52
C SER A 12 9.85 1.74 -4.35
N ILE A 13 10.65 1.68 -5.42
CA ILE A 13 12.12 1.78 -5.31
C ILE A 13 12.59 3.23 -5.16
N ASN A 14 11.96 4.17 -5.87
CA ASN A 14 12.44 5.55 -5.95
C ASN A 14 11.68 6.51 -5.05
N VAL A 15 10.44 6.22 -4.67
CA VAL A 15 9.61 7.11 -3.84
C VAL A 15 9.45 6.54 -2.44
N ALA A 16 8.80 5.38 -2.30
CA ALA A 16 8.56 4.76 -1.01
C ALA A 16 9.87 4.39 -0.30
N LYS A 17 10.87 3.88 -1.04
CA LYS A 17 12.19 3.50 -0.52
C LYS A 17 12.10 2.73 0.81
N PRO A 18 11.39 1.58 0.84
CA PRO A 18 11.25 0.82 2.07
C PRO A 18 12.64 0.42 2.61
N PRO A 19 12.90 0.60 3.91
CA PRO A 19 14.10 0.06 4.54
C PRO A 19 14.15 -1.47 4.36
N LYS A 20 15.36 -2.04 4.32
CA LYS A 20 15.50 -3.50 4.30
C LYS A 20 14.85 -4.09 5.55
N GLY A 21 14.10 -5.18 5.36
CA GLY A 21 13.37 -5.86 6.42
C GLY A 21 12.01 -5.22 6.76
N SER A 22 11.61 -4.13 6.11
CA SER A 22 10.37 -3.43 6.43
C SER A 22 9.10 -4.17 5.98
N THR A 23 7.96 -3.71 6.48
CA THR A 23 6.62 -4.12 6.06
C THR A 23 6.05 -3.13 5.04
N VAL A 24 5.49 -3.64 3.94
CA VAL A 24 4.90 -2.82 2.87
C VAL A 24 3.47 -3.27 2.58
N ALA A 25 2.51 -2.34 2.59
CA ALA A 25 1.15 -2.56 2.08
C ALA A 25 1.03 -2.11 0.63
N VAL A 26 0.40 -2.91 -0.23
CA VAL A 26 0.13 -2.55 -1.63
C VAL A 26 -1.37 -2.64 -1.89
N PHE A 27 -2.01 -1.49 -2.12
CA PHE A 27 -3.44 -1.40 -2.40
C PHE A 27 -3.70 -1.49 -3.91
N GLY A 28 -4.42 -2.53 -4.33
CA GLY A 28 -4.74 -2.83 -5.71
C GLY A 28 -3.71 -3.71 -6.40
N LEU A 29 -4.04 -4.98 -6.65
CA LEU A 29 -3.14 -5.97 -7.27
C LEU A 29 -3.34 -6.07 -8.78
N GLY A 30 -3.44 -4.91 -9.45
CA GLY A 30 -3.37 -4.80 -10.91
C GLY A 30 -1.92 -4.72 -11.41
N ALA A 31 -1.70 -4.41 -12.68
CA ALA A 31 -0.35 -4.37 -13.26
C ALA A 31 0.62 -3.43 -12.52
N VAL A 32 0.14 -2.26 -12.07
CA VAL A 32 0.94 -1.29 -11.29
C VAL A 32 1.26 -1.83 -9.90
N GLY A 33 0.26 -2.37 -9.19
CA GLY A 33 0.47 -2.91 -7.84
C GLY A 33 1.35 -4.14 -7.81
N LEU A 34 1.24 -5.03 -8.80
CA LEU A 34 2.18 -6.16 -8.93
C LEU A 34 3.61 -5.69 -9.14
N ALA A 35 3.83 -4.64 -9.96
CA ALA A 35 5.15 -4.04 -10.12
C ALA A 35 5.62 -3.30 -8.85
N ALA A 36 4.71 -2.71 -8.06
CA ALA A 36 5.03 -2.11 -6.78
C ALA A 36 5.42 -3.15 -5.72
N ALA A 37 4.72 -4.28 -5.66
CA ALA A 37 5.08 -5.42 -4.82
C ALA A 37 6.48 -5.95 -5.20
N GLU A 38 6.75 -6.09 -6.50
CA GLU A 38 8.06 -6.49 -6.98
C GLU A 38 9.16 -5.49 -6.57
N GLY A 39 8.88 -4.18 -6.71
CA GLY A 39 9.81 -3.14 -6.29
C GLY A 39 10.09 -3.16 -4.78
N ALA A 40 9.08 -3.44 -3.97
CA ALA A 40 9.25 -3.61 -2.52
C ALA A 40 10.11 -4.84 -2.20
N ARG A 41 9.91 -5.96 -2.91
CA ARG A 41 10.74 -7.17 -2.79
C ARG A 41 12.19 -6.88 -3.16
N ILE A 42 12.44 -6.21 -4.29
CA ILE A 42 13.78 -5.82 -4.75
C ILE A 42 14.47 -4.90 -3.74
N ALA A 43 13.72 -3.96 -3.13
CA ALA A 43 14.23 -3.10 -2.08
C ALA A 43 14.54 -3.83 -0.76
N GLY A 44 14.08 -5.08 -0.62
CA GLY A 44 14.38 -5.95 0.52
C GLY A 44 13.35 -5.89 1.64
N ALA A 45 12.09 -5.51 1.34
CA ALA A 45 10.99 -5.64 2.29
C ALA A 45 10.82 -7.12 2.71
N SER A 46 10.61 -7.37 4.00
CA SER A 46 10.44 -8.73 4.52
C SER A 46 9.00 -9.23 4.42
N ARG A 47 8.05 -8.29 4.50
CA ARG A 47 6.63 -8.57 4.62
C ARG A 47 5.87 -7.66 3.66
N ILE A 48 5.21 -8.23 2.66
CA ILE A 48 4.51 -7.49 1.60
C ILE A 48 3.05 -7.93 1.61
N ILE A 49 2.19 -7.05 2.09
CA ILE A 49 0.76 -7.31 2.26
C ILE A 49 0.02 -6.75 1.04
N GLY A 50 -0.58 -7.61 0.23
CA GLY A 50 -1.43 -7.21 -0.89
C GLY A 50 -2.86 -6.96 -0.43
N ILE A 51 -3.45 -5.84 -0.83
CA ILE A 51 -4.82 -5.47 -0.52
C ILE A 51 -5.64 -5.39 -1.80
N ASP A 52 -6.62 -6.27 -1.98
CA ASP A 52 -7.52 -6.25 -3.14
C ASP A 52 -8.88 -6.86 -2.79
N LEU A 53 -9.93 -6.45 -3.51
CA LEU A 53 -11.28 -7.00 -3.35
C LEU A 53 -11.42 -8.39 -4.03
N SER A 54 -10.48 -8.74 -4.90
CA SER A 54 -10.50 -9.95 -5.71
C SER A 54 -9.49 -10.96 -5.17
N ALA A 55 -9.94 -11.88 -4.31
CA ALA A 55 -9.06 -12.88 -3.67
C ALA A 55 -8.27 -13.74 -4.66
N ASN A 56 -8.79 -13.96 -5.87
CA ASN A 56 -8.10 -14.71 -6.93
C ASN A 56 -6.82 -14.02 -7.44
N ARG A 57 -6.62 -12.72 -7.17
CA ARG A 57 -5.39 -12.00 -7.55
C ARG A 57 -4.20 -12.36 -6.66
N PHE A 58 -4.43 -12.92 -5.47
CA PHE A 58 -3.35 -13.21 -4.55
C PHE A 58 -2.38 -14.27 -5.07
N GLU A 59 -2.88 -15.33 -5.73
CA GLU A 59 -2.01 -16.38 -6.27
C GLU A 59 -1.00 -15.84 -7.29
N GLU A 60 -1.40 -14.87 -8.11
CA GLU A 60 -0.46 -14.20 -9.00
C GLU A 60 0.46 -13.26 -8.22
N ALA A 61 -0.08 -12.48 -7.28
CA ALA A 61 0.69 -11.52 -6.48
C ALA A 61 1.82 -12.15 -5.67
N LYS A 62 1.68 -13.41 -5.23
CA LYS A 62 2.76 -14.17 -4.58
C LYS A 62 4.01 -14.26 -5.45
N LYS A 63 3.85 -14.42 -6.78
CA LYS A 63 4.98 -14.50 -7.72
C LYS A 63 5.77 -13.19 -7.79
N PHE A 64 5.09 -12.07 -7.51
CA PHE A 64 5.65 -10.70 -7.46
C PHE A 64 6.05 -10.26 -6.05
N GLY A 65 6.09 -11.18 -5.09
CA GLY A 65 6.64 -10.94 -3.76
C GLY A 65 5.63 -10.68 -2.65
N CYS A 66 4.32 -10.62 -2.92
CA CYS A 66 3.33 -10.55 -1.84
C CYS A 66 3.44 -11.80 -0.94
N THR A 67 3.63 -11.57 0.36
CA THR A 67 3.72 -12.63 1.37
C THR A 67 2.36 -12.89 2.02
N GLU A 68 1.53 -11.85 2.09
CA GLU A 68 0.22 -11.87 2.74
C GLU A 68 -0.82 -11.15 1.89
N PHE A 69 -2.08 -11.38 2.23
CA PHE A 69 -3.21 -10.81 1.54
C PHE A 69 -4.31 -10.42 2.51
N VAL A 70 -4.90 -9.26 2.25
CA VAL A 70 -6.07 -8.76 2.97
C VAL A 70 -7.12 -8.38 1.94
N ASN A 71 -8.29 -8.98 2.04
CA ASN A 71 -9.45 -8.55 1.27
C ASN A 71 -10.35 -7.70 2.18
N PRO A 72 -10.53 -6.40 1.89
CA PRO A 72 -11.35 -5.51 2.72
C PRO A 72 -12.77 -6.02 2.98
N LYS A 73 -13.34 -6.87 2.12
CA LYS A 73 -14.69 -7.43 2.29
C LYS A 73 -14.78 -8.50 3.38
N ASP A 74 -13.66 -9.08 3.78
CA ASP A 74 -13.62 -10.18 4.75
C ASP A 74 -13.51 -9.65 6.20
N HIS A 75 -13.53 -8.33 6.37
CA HIS A 75 -13.42 -7.66 7.66
C HIS A 75 -14.59 -6.71 7.90
N SER A 76 -15.07 -6.67 9.14
CA SER A 76 -16.06 -5.69 9.58
C SER A 76 -15.44 -4.33 9.94
N LYS A 77 -14.15 -4.33 10.31
CA LYS A 77 -13.37 -3.12 10.60
C LYS A 77 -12.84 -2.48 9.31
N PRO A 78 -12.60 -1.16 9.30
CA PRO A 78 -11.86 -0.51 8.23
C PRO A 78 -10.49 -1.18 7.99
N VAL A 79 -10.10 -1.35 6.72
CA VAL A 79 -8.90 -2.13 6.37
C VAL A 79 -7.62 -1.54 6.95
N GLN A 80 -7.55 -0.22 7.13
CA GLN A 80 -6.39 0.43 7.75
C GLN A 80 -6.22 0.01 9.21
N GLU A 81 -7.31 -0.19 9.96
CA GLU A 81 -7.25 -0.68 11.35
C GLU A 81 -6.81 -2.13 11.39
N VAL A 82 -7.33 -2.96 10.47
CA VAL A 82 -6.90 -4.35 10.32
C VAL A 82 -5.39 -4.42 10.07
N LEU A 83 -4.87 -3.59 9.17
CA LEU A 83 -3.44 -3.53 8.86
C LEU A 83 -2.62 -3.06 10.07
N VAL A 84 -3.06 -2.03 10.79
CA VAL A 84 -2.39 -1.53 12.01
C VAL A 84 -2.33 -2.63 13.07
N GLU A 85 -3.42 -3.36 13.30
CA GLU A 85 -3.46 -4.48 14.24
C GLU A 85 -2.54 -5.64 13.81
N MET A 86 -2.56 -6.01 12.53
CA MET A 86 -1.73 -7.09 11.97
C MET A 86 -0.22 -6.79 11.98
N THR A 87 0.15 -5.52 12.09
CA THR A 87 1.53 -5.03 11.99
C THR A 87 2.01 -4.35 13.26
N ASN A 88 1.25 -4.44 14.34
CA ASN A 88 1.57 -3.88 15.66
C ASN A 88 1.87 -2.37 15.63
N GLY A 89 1.11 -1.59 14.84
CA GLY A 89 1.27 -0.13 14.79
C GLY A 89 1.16 0.49 13.40
N GLY A 90 1.10 -0.33 12.34
CA GLY A 90 1.03 0.12 10.95
C GLY A 90 2.22 -0.35 10.13
N VAL A 91 2.08 -0.28 8.81
CA VAL A 91 3.16 -0.64 7.87
C VAL A 91 4.19 0.46 7.76
N ASP A 92 5.45 0.11 7.49
CA ASP A 92 6.49 1.12 7.27
C ASP A 92 6.22 1.91 5.98
N ARG A 93 5.75 1.23 4.93
CA ARG A 93 5.37 1.85 3.66
C ARG A 93 4.02 1.36 3.18
N SER A 94 3.25 2.23 2.53
CA SER A 94 2.12 1.83 1.72
C SER A 94 2.22 2.39 0.31
N VAL A 95 1.69 1.67 -0.67
CA VAL A 95 1.63 2.09 -2.07
C VAL A 95 0.23 1.85 -2.61
N GLU A 96 -0.47 2.92 -2.98
CA GLU A 96 -1.84 2.87 -3.49
C GLU A 96 -1.86 2.88 -5.02
N CYS A 97 -2.49 1.88 -5.63
CA CYS A 97 -2.46 1.64 -7.08
C CYS A 97 -3.86 1.49 -7.71
N THR A 98 -4.94 1.91 -7.05
CA THR A 98 -6.33 1.77 -7.52
C THR A 98 -6.92 3.06 -8.07
N GLY A 99 -6.54 4.22 -7.53
CA GLY A 99 -7.21 5.50 -7.82
C GLY A 99 -8.48 5.72 -6.98
N ASN A 100 -8.84 4.79 -6.09
CA ASN A 100 -10.00 4.92 -5.23
C ASN A 100 -9.67 5.79 -4.02
N ILE A 101 -10.48 6.83 -3.79
CA ILE A 101 -10.21 7.80 -2.72
C ILE A 101 -10.21 7.17 -1.32
N ASN A 102 -11.07 6.18 -1.07
CA ASN A 102 -11.06 5.48 0.22
C ASN A 102 -9.81 4.63 0.37
N ALA A 103 -9.36 3.95 -0.69
CA ALA A 103 -8.10 3.19 -0.66
C ALA A 103 -6.89 4.11 -0.43
N MET A 104 -6.90 5.33 -0.98
CA MET A 104 -5.86 6.34 -0.72
C MET A 104 -5.81 6.76 0.73
N ILE A 105 -6.96 7.10 1.33
CA ILE A 105 -7.05 7.47 2.74
C ILE A 105 -6.61 6.29 3.61
N GLN A 106 -7.08 5.08 3.31
CA GLN A 106 -6.70 3.87 4.04
C GLN A 106 -5.21 3.55 3.93
N ALA A 107 -4.61 3.75 2.76
CA ALA A 107 -3.18 3.58 2.56
C ALA A 107 -2.37 4.58 3.38
N PHE A 108 -2.81 5.84 3.49
CA PHE A 108 -2.19 6.82 4.37
C PHE A 108 -2.44 6.52 5.85
N GLU A 109 -3.61 6.02 6.20
CA GLU A 109 -3.99 5.79 7.59
C GLU A 109 -3.46 4.49 8.18
N CYS A 110 -2.96 3.56 7.34
CA CYS A 110 -2.39 2.30 7.80
C CYS A 110 -0.88 2.34 8.04
N VAL A 111 -0.19 3.43 7.69
CA VAL A 111 1.27 3.51 7.91
C VAL A 111 1.59 3.80 9.36
N HIS A 112 2.76 3.36 9.80
CA HIS A 112 3.21 3.47 11.19
C HIS A 112 3.36 4.93 11.63
N ASP A 113 2.93 5.24 12.85
CA ASP A 113 3.18 6.55 13.48
C ASP A 113 4.68 6.77 13.70
N GLY A 114 5.20 7.96 13.43
CA GLY A 114 6.62 8.30 13.59
C GLY A 114 7.43 8.24 12.29
N TRP A 115 7.21 7.25 11.42
CA TRP A 115 8.07 7.06 10.22
C TRP A 115 7.38 6.48 8.99
N GLY A 116 6.07 6.24 9.08
CA GLY A 116 5.28 5.67 8.00
C GLY A 116 5.22 6.59 6.78
N VAL A 117 5.36 6.02 5.59
CA VAL A 117 5.25 6.76 4.32
C VAL A 117 4.24 6.08 3.41
N ALA A 118 3.23 6.81 2.95
CA ALA A 118 2.28 6.36 1.95
C ALA A 118 2.58 6.98 0.59
N VAL A 119 2.50 6.20 -0.48
CA VAL A 119 2.70 6.70 -1.86
C VAL A 119 1.44 6.48 -2.66
N LEU A 120 0.80 7.56 -3.09
CA LEU A 120 -0.40 7.50 -3.92
C LEU A 120 -0.03 7.51 -5.40
N VAL A 121 -0.28 6.39 -6.08
CA VAL A 121 0.04 6.19 -7.50
C VAL A 121 -1.21 6.21 -8.36
N GLY A 122 -2.33 5.71 -7.84
CA GLY A 122 -3.61 5.73 -8.53
C GLY A 122 -4.07 7.15 -8.85
N VAL A 123 -4.75 7.32 -9.98
CA VAL A 123 -5.31 8.62 -10.38
C VAL A 123 -6.80 8.63 -10.02
N PRO A 124 -7.24 9.51 -9.09
CA PRO A 124 -8.63 9.55 -8.67
C PRO A 124 -9.49 10.34 -9.66
N HIS A 125 -10.81 10.31 -9.45
CA HIS A 125 -11.73 11.21 -10.14
C HIS A 125 -11.43 12.66 -9.78
N LYS A 126 -11.64 13.60 -10.71
CA LYS A 126 -11.28 15.03 -10.55
C LYS A 126 -11.95 15.71 -9.34
N ASP A 127 -13.11 15.23 -8.92
CA ASP A 127 -13.90 15.79 -7.83
C ASP A 127 -13.70 15.01 -6.50
N ALA A 128 -12.74 14.09 -6.47
CA ALA A 128 -12.44 13.32 -5.26
C ALA A 128 -11.70 14.17 -4.24
N GLU A 129 -12.09 14.05 -2.97
CA GLU A 129 -11.48 14.79 -1.87
C GLU A 129 -10.78 13.83 -0.91
N PHE A 130 -9.48 14.05 -0.72
CA PHE A 130 -8.70 13.32 0.29
C PHE A 130 -8.88 14.03 1.63
N LYS A 131 -9.48 13.34 2.60
CA LYS A 131 -9.72 13.87 3.96
C LYS A 131 -9.21 12.89 4.99
N THR A 132 -8.42 13.39 5.93
CA THR A 132 -7.91 12.63 7.06
C THR A 132 -7.75 13.56 8.27
N HIS A 133 -7.60 13.00 9.47
CA HIS A 133 -7.45 13.80 10.67
C HIS A 133 -6.07 14.48 10.71
N PRO A 134 -5.93 15.77 11.08
CA PRO A 134 -4.64 16.45 11.12
C PRO A 134 -3.59 15.77 12.02
N MET A 135 -4.05 15.08 13.07
CA MET A 135 -3.17 14.31 13.96
C MET A 135 -2.38 13.24 13.22
N ASN A 136 -2.86 12.72 12.09
CA ASN A 136 -2.11 11.72 11.32
C ASN A 136 -0.81 12.32 10.76
N PHE A 137 -0.80 13.59 10.38
CA PHE A 137 0.44 14.30 9.99
C PHE A 137 1.30 14.69 11.20
N LEU A 138 0.66 15.10 12.31
CA LEU A 138 1.38 15.46 13.53
C LEU A 138 2.02 14.24 14.22
N ASN A 139 1.49 13.03 13.96
CA ASN A 139 2.11 11.75 14.32
C ASN A 139 3.15 11.30 13.28
N GLU A 140 3.69 12.22 12.47
CA GLU A 140 4.81 12.01 11.55
C GLU A 140 4.55 10.98 10.43
N ARG A 141 3.29 10.75 10.06
CA ARG A 141 2.98 10.04 8.81
C ARG A 141 3.22 10.95 7.62
N THR A 142 3.89 10.42 6.61
CA THR A 142 4.25 11.16 5.39
C THR A 142 3.46 10.63 4.20
N LEU A 143 3.08 11.53 3.30
CA LEU A 143 2.45 11.25 2.01
C LEU A 143 3.40 11.63 0.86
#